data_AF-A0A084T6T0-F1
#
_entry.id   AF-A0A084T6T0-F1
#
_cell.length_a   1.000
_cell.length_b   1.000
_cell.length_c   1.000
_cell.angle_alpha   90.00
_cell.angle_beta   90.00
_cell.angle_gamma   90.00
#
_symmetry.space_group_name_H-M   'P 1'
#
loop_
_entity.id
_entity.type
_entity.pdbx_description
1 polymer ?
#
loop_
_entity_poly.entity_id
_entity_poly.type
_entity_poly.pdbx_seq_one_letter_code
_entity_poly.pdbx_strand_id
1 'polypeptide(L)'
;MSEAAKNPTHYRLLTALKAIGPYLREPLCKEGFYHFDCLSVCVDDTKSPEDREFWGWWVDLSLIDEQFEATYQIGRYNQVGEWVLESAPESATQEITRTQEVFHEKLVSALKEKFSLDVAIHDDSVEFV
;
A
#
# COMPACT_ATOMS: atom_id res chain seq x y z
N MET A 1 -9.37 34.69 -2.14
CA MET A 1 -8.86 33.31 -2.28
C MET A 1 -8.53 32.85 -0.87
N SER A 2 -9.43 32.12 -0.23
CA SER A 2 -9.27 31.67 1.15
C SER A 2 -8.14 30.66 1.23
N GLU A 3 -7.10 30.97 2.02
CA GLU A 3 -6.03 30.07 2.46
C GLU A 3 -6.57 28.97 3.41
N ALA A 4 -7.59 28.24 2.98
CA ALA A 4 -8.15 27.15 3.74
C ALA A 4 -7.46 25.85 3.34
N ALA A 5 -6.58 25.41 4.26
CA ALA A 5 -5.94 24.10 4.39
C ALA A 5 -4.70 23.85 3.52
N LYS A 6 -3.52 24.19 4.08
CA LYS A 6 -2.22 23.66 3.64
C LYS A 6 -2.18 22.12 3.64
N ASN A 7 -3.01 21.47 4.46
CA ASN A 7 -3.06 20.02 4.58
C ASN A 7 -4.47 19.48 4.26
N PRO A 8 -4.62 18.54 3.31
CA PRO A 8 -5.92 17.94 2.99
C PRO A 8 -6.48 17.18 4.18
N THR A 9 -7.81 17.23 4.36
CA THR A 9 -8.47 16.47 5.42
C THR A 9 -8.38 14.98 5.17
N HIS A 10 -8.50 14.19 6.23
CA HIS A 10 -8.53 12.72 6.15
C HIS A 10 -9.49 12.18 5.08
N TYR A 11 -10.73 12.67 5.01
CA TYR A 11 -11.71 12.19 4.01
C TYR A 11 -11.37 12.59 2.57
N ARG A 12 -10.70 13.73 2.37
CA ARG A 12 -10.20 14.12 1.03
C ARG A 12 -9.06 13.20 0.59
N LEU A 13 -8.15 12.88 1.51
CA LEU A 13 -7.08 11.91 1.29
C LEU A 13 -7.66 10.54 0.98
N LEU A 14 -8.55 10.00 1.83
CA LEU A 14 -9.23 8.72 1.57
C LEU A 14 -9.84 8.65 0.17
N THR A 15 -10.57 9.70 -0.24
CA THR A 15 -11.20 9.72 -1.58
C THR A 15 -10.18 9.64 -2.70
N ALA A 16 -9.07 10.36 -2.59
CA ALA A 16 -7.98 10.31 -3.58
C ALA A 16 -7.25 8.97 -3.58
N LEU A 17 -6.96 8.43 -2.39
CA LEU A 17 -6.24 7.17 -2.21
C LEU A 17 -7.07 5.98 -2.71
N LYS A 18 -8.39 5.95 -2.49
CA LYS A 18 -9.30 4.95 -3.08
C LYS A 18 -9.28 4.97 -4.60
N ALA A 19 -9.10 6.15 -5.21
CA ALA A 19 -9.09 6.30 -6.66
C ALA A 19 -7.84 5.72 -7.33
N ILE A 20 -6.78 5.40 -6.57
CA ILE A 20 -5.56 4.76 -7.08
C ILE A 20 -5.86 3.35 -7.60
N GLY A 21 -6.78 2.64 -6.92
CA GLY A 21 -7.15 1.28 -7.25
C GLY A 21 -7.65 0.48 -6.04
N PRO A 22 -7.80 -0.84 -6.18
CA PRO A 22 -8.37 -1.71 -5.15
C PRO A 22 -7.37 -2.07 -4.03
N TYR A 23 -6.53 -1.13 -3.62
CA TYR A 23 -5.43 -1.37 -2.66
C TYR A 23 -5.76 -0.89 -1.24
N LEU A 24 -6.55 0.19 -1.11
CA LEU A 24 -6.78 0.83 0.18
C LEU A 24 -7.67 -0.02 1.08
N ARG A 25 -7.21 -0.30 2.30
CA ARG A 25 -8.01 -0.96 3.35
C ARG A 25 -8.61 0.09 4.28
N GLU A 26 -9.73 0.65 3.87
CA GLU A 26 -10.39 1.74 4.63
C GLU A 26 -10.60 1.46 6.12
N PRO A 27 -11.02 0.25 6.57
CA PRO A 27 -11.23 -0.02 7.99
C PRO A 27 -9.95 0.07 8.84
N LEU A 28 -8.78 -0.03 8.21
CA LEU A 28 -7.47 0.06 8.86
C LEU A 28 -6.89 1.48 8.82
N CYS A 29 -7.57 2.42 8.16
CA CYS A 29 -7.11 3.79 7.99
C CYS A 29 -7.61 4.70 9.12
N LYS A 30 -6.77 5.65 9.51
CA LYS A 30 -7.08 6.73 10.46
C LYS A 30 -6.45 8.03 9.97
N GLU A 31 -6.76 9.14 10.62
CA GLU A 31 -6.15 10.41 10.26
C GLU A 31 -4.61 10.32 10.40
N GLY A 32 -3.90 10.67 9.31
CA GLY A 32 -2.45 10.58 9.24
C GLY A 32 -1.88 9.17 9.06
N PHE A 33 -2.69 8.12 8.91
CA PHE A 33 -2.21 6.75 8.71
C PHE A 33 -3.13 5.97 7.76
N TYR A 34 -2.57 5.45 6.69
CA TYR A 34 -3.31 4.74 5.64
C TYR A 34 -2.64 3.42 5.33
N HIS A 35 -3.43 2.35 5.27
CA HIS A 35 -2.96 1.01 4.99
C HIS A 35 -3.42 0.57 3.60
N PHE A 36 -2.49 0.02 2.83
CA PHE A 36 -2.77 -0.57 1.53
C PHE A 36 -2.15 -1.96 1.45
N ASP A 37 -2.76 -2.81 0.64
CA ASP A 37 -2.18 -4.10 0.31
C ASP A 37 -2.47 -4.49 -1.14
N CYS A 38 -1.75 -5.51 -1.61
CA CYS A 38 -2.01 -6.15 -2.88
C CYS A 38 -1.76 -7.66 -2.77
N LEU A 39 -2.77 -8.44 -3.14
CA LEU A 39 -2.67 -9.89 -3.28
C LEU A 39 -2.22 -10.19 -4.71
N SER A 40 -0.91 -10.37 -4.92
CA SER A 40 -0.31 -10.41 -6.26
C SER A 40 -0.36 -11.82 -6.90
N VAL A 41 0.06 -12.86 -6.17
CA VAL A 41 0.24 -14.21 -6.71
C VAL A 41 -0.42 -15.25 -5.81
N CYS A 42 -1.27 -16.11 -6.38
CA CYS A 42 -1.90 -17.22 -5.66
C CYS A 42 -0.85 -18.27 -5.29
N VAL A 43 -0.85 -18.72 -4.03
CA VAL A 43 0.04 -19.79 -3.55
C VAL A 43 -0.33 -21.14 -4.18
N ASP A 44 -1.64 -21.45 -4.21
CA ASP A 44 -2.18 -22.70 -4.74
C ASP A 44 -3.58 -22.43 -5.30
N ASP A 45 -3.70 -22.48 -6.63
CA ASP A 45 -4.95 -22.20 -7.34
C ASP A 45 -5.93 -23.38 -7.33
N THR A 46 -5.49 -24.55 -6.89
CA THR A 46 -6.33 -25.75 -6.76
C THR A 46 -7.24 -25.71 -5.53
N LYS A 47 -6.89 -24.87 -4.53
CA LYS A 47 -7.73 -24.61 -3.35
C LYS A 47 -8.98 -23.80 -3.71
N SER A 48 -10.03 -23.99 -2.91
CA SER A 48 -11.25 -23.18 -2.95
C SER A 48 -10.91 -21.70 -2.73
N PRO A 49 -11.69 -20.75 -3.28
CA PRO A 49 -11.41 -19.32 -3.11
C PRO A 49 -11.22 -18.87 -1.65
N GLU A 50 -11.97 -19.44 -0.72
CA GLU A 50 -11.89 -19.16 0.72
C GLU A 50 -10.63 -19.70 1.39
N ASP A 51 -10.03 -20.77 0.84
CA ASP A 51 -8.81 -21.39 1.38
C ASP A 51 -7.54 -20.94 0.65
N ARG A 52 -7.65 -20.00 -0.30
CA ARG A 52 -6.50 -19.48 -1.04
C ARG A 52 -5.67 -18.54 -0.19
N GLU A 53 -4.37 -18.68 -0.37
CA GLU A 53 -3.36 -17.83 0.22
C GLU A 53 -2.64 -17.09 -0.90
N PHE A 54 -2.07 -15.94 -0.60
CA PHE A 54 -1.49 -15.09 -1.63
C PHE A 54 -0.13 -14.57 -1.18
N TRP A 55 0.83 -14.56 -2.10
CA TRP A 55 2.01 -13.74 -1.97
C TRP A 55 1.71 -12.33 -2.46
N GLY A 56 2.26 -11.34 -1.78
CA GLY A 56 2.03 -9.95 -2.12
C GLY A 56 2.76 -9.00 -1.20
N TRP A 57 2.23 -7.79 -1.10
CA TRP A 57 2.82 -6.73 -0.31
C TRP A 57 1.75 -5.95 0.43
N TRP A 58 2.18 -5.27 1.49
CA TRP A 58 1.41 -4.21 2.13
C TRP A 58 2.31 -3.00 2.38
N VAL A 59 1.67 -1.85 2.58
CA VAL A 59 2.34 -0.60 2.91
C VAL A 59 1.54 0.19 3.90
N ASP A 60 2.24 0.65 4.92
CA ASP A 60 1.76 1.62 5.89
C ASP A 60 2.27 2.99 5.49
N LEU A 61 1.34 3.90 5.19
CA LEU A 61 1.61 5.29 4.84
C LEU A 61 1.30 6.17 6.06
N SER A 62 2.34 6.69 6.70
CA SER A 62 2.23 7.49 7.92
C SER A 62 2.63 8.94 7.67
N LEU A 63 1.90 9.89 8.23
CA LEU A 63 2.27 11.31 8.22
C LEU A 63 3.17 11.58 9.43
N ILE A 64 4.45 11.87 9.17
CA ILE A 64 5.48 12.17 10.18
C ILE A 64 6.07 13.54 9.82
N ASP A 65 6.06 14.48 10.76
CA ASP A 65 6.64 15.83 10.59
C ASP A 65 6.24 16.53 9.26
N GLU A 66 4.96 16.45 8.90
CA GLU A 66 4.37 17.00 7.66
C GLU A 66 4.76 16.29 6.36
N GLN A 67 5.48 15.18 6.43
CA GLN A 67 5.86 14.34 5.29
C GLN A 67 5.20 12.96 5.38
N PHE A 68 4.74 12.43 4.24
CA PHE A 68 4.27 11.06 4.20
C PHE A 68 5.44 10.09 4.03
N GLU A 69 5.47 9.07 4.87
CA GLU A 69 6.46 8.00 4.84
C GLU A 69 5.76 6.67 4.57
N ALA A 70 6.21 5.96 3.54
CA ALA A 70 5.69 4.68 3.12
C ALA A 70 6.62 3.56 3.60
N THR A 71 6.10 2.66 4.44
CA THR A 71 6.82 1.49 4.92
C THR A 71 6.32 0.24 4.19
N TYR A 72 7.10 -0.25 3.22
CA TYR A 72 6.72 -1.41 2.42
C TYR A 72 7.18 -2.72 3.04
N GLN A 73 6.34 -3.74 2.95
CA GLN A 73 6.65 -5.09 3.38
C GLN A 73 6.12 -6.11 2.37
N ILE A 74 6.79 -7.27 2.29
CA ILE A 74 6.40 -8.39 1.44
C ILE A 74 6.12 -9.59 2.33
N GLY A 75 5.14 -10.41 1.95
CA GLY A 75 4.84 -11.61 2.70
C GLY A 75 3.70 -12.43 2.11
N ARG A 76 3.16 -13.31 2.95
CA ARG A 76 2.03 -14.18 2.62
C ARG A 76 0.78 -13.71 3.35
N TYR A 77 -0.28 -13.48 2.60
CA TYR A 77 -1.63 -13.32 3.11
C TYR A 77 -2.25 -14.69 3.34
N ASN A 78 -2.49 -15.02 4.61
CA ASN A 78 -2.94 -16.34 5.02
C ASN A 78 -4.47 -16.49 4.94
N GLN A 79 -4.96 -17.71 5.19
CA GLN A 79 -6.38 -18.05 5.11
C GLN A 79 -7.25 -17.34 6.17
N VAL A 80 -6.66 -16.85 7.26
CA VAL A 80 -7.39 -16.11 8.31
C VAL A 80 -7.47 -14.60 8.03
N GLY A 81 -6.88 -14.15 6.92
CA GLY A 81 -6.92 -12.76 6.48
C GLY A 81 -5.82 -11.89 7.09
N GLU A 82 -4.67 -12.48 7.43
CA GLU A 82 -3.55 -11.78 8.04
C GLU A 82 -2.29 -11.87 7.17
N TRP A 83 -1.51 -10.78 7.17
CA TRP A 83 -0.18 -10.73 6.56
C TRP A 83 0.86 -11.36 7.47
N VAL A 84 1.62 -12.29 6.92
CA VAL A 84 2.77 -12.94 7.57
C VAL A 84 4.04 -12.54 6.84
N LEU A 85 4.98 -11.93 7.55
CA LEU A 85 6.32 -11.61 7.04
C LEU A 85 7.07 -12.91 6.74
N GLU A 86 7.16 -13.25 5.46
CA GLU A 86 7.75 -14.49 4.97
C GLU A 86 8.38 -14.25 3.60
N SER A 87 9.52 -14.90 3.32
CA SER A 87 10.19 -14.76 2.02
C SER A 87 9.37 -15.45 0.92
N ALA A 88 8.89 -14.65 -0.04
CA ALA A 88 8.20 -15.16 -1.21
C ALA A 88 9.17 -15.95 -2.13
N PRO A 89 8.69 -16.99 -2.84
CA PRO A 89 9.50 -17.69 -3.83
C PRO A 89 9.82 -16.77 -5.01
N GLU A 90 10.95 -17.01 -5.68
CA GLU A 90 11.42 -16.23 -6.83
C GLU A 90 10.37 -16.09 -7.94
N SER A 91 9.56 -17.15 -8.14
CA SER A 91 8.45 -17.16 -9.10
C SER A 91 7.34 -16.15 -8.79
N ALA A 92 7.22 -15.70 -7.54
CA ALA A 92 6.26 -14.70 -7.11
C ALA A 92 6.91 -13.32 -6.97
N THR A 93 8.17 -13.25 -6.53
CA THR A 93 8.88 -12.00 -6.24
C THR A 93 8.84 -11.01 -7.39
N GLN A 94 9.05 -11.46 -8.64
CA GLN A 94 9.04 -10.56 -9.81
C GLN A 94 7.70 -9.83 -9.98
N GLU A 95 6.59 -10.52 -9.76
CA GLU A 95 5.25 -9.94 -9.91
C GLU A 95 4.89 -9.05 -8.70
N ILE A 96 5.35 -9.42 -7.51
CA ILE A 96 5.20 -8.62 -6.28
C ILE A 96 5.92 -7.28 -6.46
N THR A 97 7.20 -7.28 -6.85
CA THR A 97 7.96 -6.04 -7.11
C THR A 97 7.28 -5.20 -8.19
N ARG A 98 6.91 -5.80 -9.33
CA ARG A 98 6.24 -5.08 -10.42
C ARG A 98 4.97 -4.36 -9.96
N THR A 99 4.13 -5.03 -9.17
CA THR A 99 2.88 -4.43 -8.67
C THR A 99 3.13 -3.37 -7.60
N GLN A 100 4.16 -3.55 -6.77
CA GLN A 100 4.60 -2.59 -5.76
C GLN A 100 5.12 -1.29 -6.39
N GLU A 101 5.99 -1.38 -7.40
CA GLU A 101 6.52 -0.23 -8.15
C GLU A 101 5.41 0.57 -8.81
N VAL A 102 4.52 -0.12 -9.56
CA VAL A 102 3.39 0.52 -10.24
C VAL A 102 2.44 1.19 -9.24
N PHE A 103 2.24 0.60 -8.06
CA PHE A 103 1.45 1.24 -7.01
C PHE A 103 2.16 2.48 -6.45
N HIS A 104 3.46 2.38 -6.16
CA HIS A 104 4.23 3.48 -5.59
C HIS A 104 4.22 4.71 -6.53
N GLU A 105 4.45 4.50 -7.82
CA GLU A 105 4.36 5.58 -8.82
C GLU A 105 2.99 6.27 -8.82
N LYS A 106 1.90 5.48 -8.77
CA LYS A 106 0.54 6.03 -8.71
C LYS A 106 0.27 6.76 -7.40
N LEU A 107 0.78 6.26 -6.27
CA LEU A 107 0.65 6.90 -4.98
C LEU A 107 1.32 8.27 -4.97
N VAL A 108 2.57 8.34 -5.42
CA VAL A 108 3.34 9.58 -5.50
C VAL A 108 2.66 10.57 -6.45
N SER A 109 2.28 10.14 -7.66
CA SER A 109 1.56 11.00 -8.62
C SER A 109 0.24 11.52 -8.04
N ALA A 110 -0.58 10.65 -7.43
CA ALA A 110 -1.87 11.05 -6.87
C ALA A 110 -1.74 12.09 -5.74
N LEU A 111 -0.78 11.91 -4.83
CA LEU A 111 -0.55 12.85 -3.74
C LEU A 111 0.08 14.16 -4.22
N LYS A 112 1.02 14.09 -5.17
CA LYS A 112 1.66 15.26 -5.75
C LYS A 112 0.68 16.12 -6.54
N GLU A 113 -0.08 15.52 -7.45
CA GLU A 113 -0.99 16.24 -8.34
C GLU A 113 -2.19 16.84 -7.62
N LYS A 114 -2.75 16.14 -6.63
CA LYS A 114 -3.98 16.58 -5.96
C LYS A 114 -3.72 17.46 -4.75
N PHE A 115 -2.58 17.30 -4.09
CA PHE A 115 -2.30 17.92 -2.79
C PHE A 115 -0.91 18.55 -2.68
N SER A 116 -0.05 18.43 -3.69
CA SER A 116 1.34 18.90 -3.64
C SER A 116 2.14 18.30 -2.48
N LEU A 117 1.78 17.07 -2.07
CA LEU A 117 2.48 16.33 -1.02
C LEU A 117 3.49 15.37 -1.64
N ASP A 118 4.61 15.21 -0.96
CA ASP A 118 5.67 14.26 -1.32
C ASP A 118 5.63 13.03 -0.41
N VAL A 119 6.15 11.92 -0.90
CA VAL A 119 6.22 10.64 -0.18
C VAL A 119 7.67 10.19 -0.13
N ALA A 120 8.17 9.90 1.06
CA ALA A 120 9.44 9.20 1.27
C ALA A 120 9.19 7.70 1.50
N ILE A 121 10.19 6.89 1.19
CA ILE A 121 10.23 5.48 1.59
C ILE A 121 10.93 5.42 2.95
N HIS A 122 10.30 4.78 3.93
CA HIS A 122 10.87 4.60 5.27
C HIS A 122 12.03 3.59 5.24
N ASP A 123 13.05 3.76 6.08
CA ASP A 123 14.26 2.92 6.13
C ASP A 123 13.96 1.44 6.43
N ASP A 124 12.90 1.17 7.19
CA ASP A 124 12.41 -0.20 7.48
C ASP A 124 11.67 -0.87 6.29
N SER A 125 11.55 -0.19 5.14
CA SER A 125 10.94 -0.77 3.95
C SER A 125 11.82 -1.85 3.35
N VAL A 126 11.19 -2.88 2.81
CA VAL A 126 11.89 -3.78 1.88
C VAL A 126 12.38 -2.99 0.67
N GLU A 127 13.63 -3.25 0.25
CA GLU A 127 14.18 -2.67 -0.98
C GLU A 127 13.36 -3.17 -2.17
N PHE A 128 13.14 -2.27 -3.14
CA PHE A 128 12.53 -2.64 -4.41
C PHE A 128 13.62 -3.38 -5.19
N VAL A 129 13.49 -4.71 -5.30
CA VAL A 129 14.53 -5.61 -5.85
C VAL A 129 14.56 -5.58 -7.37
#